data_AF-A0A1H6AQH5-F1
#
_entry.id   AF-A0A1H6AQH5-F1
#
_cell.length_a   1.000
_cell.length_b   1.000
_cell.length_c   1.000
_cell.angle_alpha   90.00
_cell.angle_beta   90.00
_cell.angle_gamma   90.00
#
_symmetry.space_group_name_H-M   'P 1'
#
loop_
_entity.id
_entity.type
_entity.pdbx_description
1 polymer ?
#
loop_
_entity_poly.entity_id
_entity_poly.type
_entity_poly.pdbx_seq_one_letter_code
_entity_poly.pdbx_strand_id
1 'polypeptide(L)'
;MIKLEYPDILDNFKEHIDPKRTESASFLIWYLENYYRLDTLEAVDSVCDQNGDKGVDGIYINEANGTIDIFQTKISQKATKTIGDTILKEFFGTLSQFDSKESIQNLLDTGGSAQVVSLIKRLQILNLYDQYKVRGIFICNVELDSNGIAYLAATDNIEFIGKQTLETTYISHSRNVPQNLKATFDISGLNVSKHFVDSSTLAFIAPIKAN
;
A
#
# COMPACT_ATOMS: atom_id res chain seq x y z
N MET A 1 14.80 2.20 11.83
CA MET A 1 14.18 0.90 11.47
C MET A 1 12.73 0.99 11.89
N ILE A 2 11.78 0.62 11.03
CA ILE A 2 10.37 0.63 11.40
C ILE A 2 10.10 -0.45 12.45
N LYS A 3 9.16 -0.19 13.35
CA LYS A 3 8.74 -1.17 14.35
C LYS A 3 7.41 -1.77 13.93
N LEU A 4 7.34 -3.09 13.77
CA LEU A 4 6.13 -3.77 13.30
C LEU A 4 5.45 -4.65 14.35
N GLU A 5 6.05 -4.82 15.51
CA GLU A 5 5.45 -5.61 16.60
C GLU A 5 4.39 -4.79 17.33
N TYR A 6 3.30 -5.43 17.73
CA TYR A 6 2.28 -4.78 18.54
C TYR A 6 2.74 -4.66 20.01
N PRO A 7 2.48 -3.53 20.71
CA PRO A 7 1.76 -2.35 20.25
C PRO A 7 2.62 -1.29 19.53
N ASP A 8 3.95 -1.47 19.50
CA ASP A 8 4.89 -0.50 18.92
C ASP A 8 4.58 -0.09 17.46
N ILE A 9 3.95 -0.97 16.68
CA ILE A 9 3.51 -0.66 15.32
C ILE A 9 2.53 0.51 15.25
N LEU A 10 1.71 0.71 16.29
CA LEU A 10 0.72 1.78 16.35
C LEU A 10 1.37 3.17 16.32
N ASP A 11 2.61 3.29 16.81
CA ASP A 11 3.36 4.56 16.80
C ASP A 11 3.68 5.04 15.37
N ASN A 12 3.70 4.13 14.39
CA ASN A 12 3.98 4.47 12.99
C ASN A 12 2.82 5.24 12.33
N PHE A 13 1.61 5.15 12.87
CA PHE A 13 0.39 5.69 12.26
C PHE A 13 -0.58 6.28 13.28
N LYS A 14 -0.05 6.77 14.40
CA LYS A 14 -0.82 7.35 15.52
C LYS A 14 -1.73 8.50 15.08
N GLU A 15 -1.36 9.23 14.03
CA GLU A 15 -2.12 10.31 13.41
C GLU A 15 -3.40 9.83 12.73
N HIS A 16 -3.44 8.56 12.32
CA HIS A 16 -4.58 7.96 11.62
C HIS A 16 -5.52 7.20 12.55
N ILE A 17 -5.12 6.99 13.82
CA ILE A 17 -5.95 6.34 14.84
C ILE A 17 -7.14 7.24 15.19
N ASP A 18 -8.35 6.77 14.94
CA ASP A 18 -9.61 7.45 15.27
C ASP A 18 -10.61 6.46 15.93
N PRO A 19 -11.41 6.87 16.92
CA PRO A 19 -12.40 6.00 17.55
C PRO A 19 -13.43 5.35 16.61
N LYS A 20 -13.63 5.92 15.42
CA LYS A 20 -14.54 5.42 14.38
C LYS A 20 -13.84 4.57 13.32
N ARG A 21 -12.51 4.46 13.36
CA ARG A 21 -11.68 3.73 12.41
C ARG A 21 -11.03 2.53 13.08
N THR A 22 -10.89 1.43 12.35
CA THR A 22 -10.15 0.26 12.86
C THR A 22 -8.63 0.49 12.82
N GLU A 23 -7.88 -0.20 13.68
CA GLU A 23 -6.41 -0.17 13.62
C GLU A 23 -5.91 -0.69 12.26
N SER A 24 -6.57 -1.71 11.70
CA SER A 24 -6.31 -2.24 10.35
C SER A 24 -6.44 -1.15 9.26
N ALA A 25 -7.54 -0.37 9.27
CA ALA A 25 -7.72 0.73 8.33
C ALA A 25 -6.64 1.82 8.50
N SER A 26 -6.28 2.15 9.75
CA SER A 26 -5.19 3.11 10.04
C SER A 26 -3.84 2.61 9.52
N PHE A 27 -3.58 1.31 9.63
CA PHE A 27 -2.39 0.66 9.11
C PHE A 27 -2.37 0.61 7.57
N LEU A 28 -3.53 0.43 6.93
CA LEU A 28 -3.64 0.51 5.48
C LEU A 28 -3.32 1.92 4.96
N ILE A 29 -3.85 2.96 5.60
CA ILE A 29 -3.54 4.37 5.23
C ILE A 29 -2.02 4.59 5.28
N TRP A 30 -1.38 4.18 6.39
CA TRP A 30 0.07 4.28 6.52
C TRP A 30 0.83 3.52 5.43
N TYR A 31 0.37 2.31 5.09
CA TYR A 31 0.97 1.52 4.02
C TYR A 31 0.86 2.25 2.67
N LEU A 32 -0.31 2.81 2.35
CA LEU A 32 -0.52 3.56 1.12
C LEU A 32 0.37 4.82 1.04
N GLU A 33 0.50 5.57 2.14
CA GLU A 33 1.39 6.74 2.19
C GLU A 33 2.87 6.36 2.04
N ASN A 34 3.31 5.25 2.66
CA ASN A 34 4.73 4.91 2.74
C ASN A 34 5.23 4.00 1.61
N TYR A 35 4.36 3.20 1.00
CA TYR A 35 4.74 2.25 -0.06
C TYR A 35 4.14 2.65 -1.41
N TYR A 36 2.91 3.16 -1.44
CA TYR A 36 2.30 3.69 -2.67
C TYR A 36 2.61 5.18 -2.89
N ARG A 37 3.12 5.87 -1.86
CA ARG A 37 3.49 7.30 -1.91
C ARG A 37 2.30 8.22 -2.20
N LEU A 38 1.11 7.79 -1.79
CA LEU A 38 -0.09 8.59 -1.88
C LEU A 38 -0.02 9.73 -0.87
N ASP A 39 -0.69 10.84 -1.17
CA ASP A 39 -0.95 11.83 -0.14
C ASP A 39 -2.00 11.32 0.87
N THR A 40 -2.10 11.97 2.03
CA THR A 40 -2.99 11.53 3.10
C THR A 40 -4.46 11.49 2.68
N LEU A 41 -4.91 12.44 1.84
CA LEU A 41 -6.31 12.48 1.43
C LEU A 41 -6.61 11.31 0.49
N GLU A 42 -5.73 11.08 -0.49
CA GLU A 42 -5.85 9.96 -1.42
C GLU A 42 -5.76 8.60 -0.70
N ALA A 43 -4.86 8.48 0.28
CA ALA A 43 -4.73 7.28 1.10
C ALA A 43 -6.01 7.01 1.91
N VAL A 44 -6.54 8.02 2.62
CA VAL A 44 -7.80 7.90 3.37
C VAL A 44 -8.97 7.58 2.42
N ASP A 45 -9.03 8.23 1.26
CA ASP A 45 -10.06 7.97 0.27
C ASP A 45 -9.98 6.56 -0.33
N SER A 46 -8.82 5.89 -0.29
CA SER A 46 -8.70 4.53 -0.80
C SER A 46 -9.15 3.46 0.20
N VAL A 47 -9.51 3.85 1.44
CA VAL A 47 -9.76 2.93 2.56
C VAL A 47 -11.24 2.88 2.94
N CYS A 48 -11.66 1.68 3.35
CA CYS A 48 -12.92 1.37 3.95
C CYS A 48 -12.76 1.40 5.48
N ASP A 49 -13.27 2.44 6.14
CA ASP A 49 -12.97 2.78 7.54
C ASP A 49 -13.81 2.00 8.57
N GLN A 50 -14.85 1.24 8.15
CA GLN A 50 -15.83 0.65 9.06
C GLN A 50 -15.84 -0.89 9.06
N ASN A 51 -16.29 -1.46 10.19
CA ASN A 51 -16.52 -2.89 10.27
C ASN A 51 -17.66 -3.30 9.31
N GLY A 52 -17.41 -4.30 8.47
CA GLY A 52 -18.44 -4.90 7.62
C GLY A 52 -18.28 -4.68 6.12
N ASP A 53 -17.13 -4.18 5.65
CA ASP A 53 -16.84 -3.96 4.22
C ASP A 53 -16.55 -5.25 3.42
N LYS A 54 -17.24 -6.34 3.79
CA LYS A 54 -17.27 -7.63 3.07
C LYS A 54 -15.89 -8.24 2.82
N GLY A 55 -14.93 -7.95 3.70
CA GLY A 55 -13.55 -8.46 3.61
C GLY A 55 -12.59 -7.57 2.83
N VAL A 56 -13.02 -6.40 2.36
CA VAL A 56 -12.19 -5.42 1.65
C VAL A 56 -11.94 -4.21 2.55
N ASP A 57 -10.68 -3.95 2.87
CA ASP A 57 -10.28 -2.79 3.67
C ASP A 57 -9.94 -1.57 2.80
N GLY A 58 -9.72 -1.75 1.50
CA GLY A 58 -9.51 -0.65 0.58
C GLY A 58 -9.38 -1.07 -0.88
N ILE A 59 -9.43 -0.11 -1.78
CA ILE A 59 -9.26 -0.30 -3.23
C ILE A 59 -8.45 0.89 -3.78
N TYR A 60 -7.46 0.59 -4.61
CA TYR A 60 -6.68 1.61 -5.32
C TYR A 60 -6.52 1.26 -6.81
N ILE A 61 -6.57 2.28 -7.67
CA ILE A 61 -6.25 2.15 -9.09
C ILE A 61 -4.79 2.52 -9.30
N ASN A 62 -3.94 1.51 -9.51
CA ASN A 62 -2.53 1.72 -9.78
C ASN A 62 -2.31 1.85 -11.28
N GLU A 63 -2.37 3.09 -11.79
CA GLU A 63 -2.17 3.38 -13.21
C GLU A 63 -0.77 2.98 -13.70
N ALA A 64 0.26 3.17 -12.86
CA ALA A 64 1.63 2.85 -13.23
C ALA A 64 1.83 1.35 -13.50
N ASN A 65 1.12 0.49 -12.75
CA ASN A 65 1.19 -0.96 -12.91
C ASN A 65 0.03 -1.55 -13.73
N GLY A 66 -0.96 -0.73 -14.12
CA GLY A 66 -2.17 -1.20 -14.79
C GLY A 66 -2.99 -2.18 -13.94
N THR A 67 -3.06 -1.97 -12.62
CA THR A 67 -3.79 -2.85 -11.70
C THR A 67 -4.91 -2.15 -10.93
N ILE A 68 -5.95 -2.92 -10.61
CA ILE A 68 -6.92 -2.61 -9.55
C ILE A 68 -6.47 -3.42 -8.34
N ASP A 69 -5.96 -2.74 -7.32
CA ASP A 69 -5.44 -3.35 -6.11
C ASP A 69 -6.54 -3.38 -5.05
N ILE A 70 -6.96 -4.58 -4.65
CA ILE A 70 -7.94 -4.82 -3.59
C ILE A 70 -7.17 -5.18 -2.31
N PHE A 71 -7.36 -4.42 -1.24
CA PHE A 71 -6.59 -4.58 -0.01
C PHE A 71 -7.39 -5.31 1.07
N GLN A 72 -6.69 -6.18 1.80
CA GLN A 72 -7.10 -6.63 3.13
C GLN A 72 -5.89 -6.53 4.06
N THR A 73 -6.13 -6.05 5.28
CA THR A 73 -5.10 -5.72 6.25
C THR A 73 -5.38 -6.34 7.60
N LYS A 74 -4.33 -6.84 8.24
CA LYS A 74 -4.44 -7.45 9.56
C LYS A 74 -3.27 -7.09 10.43
N ILE A 75 -3.57 -6.68 11.66
CA ILE A 75 -2.57 -6.52 12.72
C ILE A 75 -2.69 -7.71 13.68
N SER A 76 -1.62 -8.50 13.77
CA SER A 76 -1.46 -9.48 14.83
C SER A 76 -0.96 -8.78 16.09
N GLN A 77 -1.75 -8.90 17.18
CA GLN A 77 -1.36 -8.43 18.51
C GLN A 77 -0.34 -9.34 19.21
N LYS A 78 0.04 -10.48 18.60
CA LYS A 78 1.03 -11.42 19.13
C LYS A 78 2.16 -11.60 18.11
N ALA A 79 3.38 -11.27 18.51
CA ALA A 79 4.57 -11.41 17.66
C ALA A 79 4.85 -12.87 17.23
N THR A 80 4.41 -13.85 18.02
CA THR A 80 4.59 -15.28 17.71
C THR A 80 3.52 -15.86 16.78
N LYS A 81 2.47 -15.09 16.47
CA LYS A 81 1.44 -15.52 15.53
C LYS A 81 1.95 -15.38 14.10
N THR A 82 1.45 -16.26 13.25
CA THR A 82 1.66 -16.28 11.81
C THR A 82 0.31 -16.29 11.10
N ILE A 83 0.34 -16.06 9.79
CA ILE A 83 -0.83 -16.16 8.91
C ILE A 83 -0.84 -17.53 8.23
N GLY A 84 -1.89 -18.29 8.49
CA GLY A 84 -2.15 -19.57 7.82
C GLY A 84 -3.04 -19.40 6.58
N ASP A 85 -3.37 -20.52 5.95
CA ASP A 85 -4.17 -20.60 4.72
C ASP A 85 -5.63 -20.18 4.90
N THR A 86 -6.21 -20.36 6.09
CA THR A 86 -7.65 -20.15 6.33
C THR A 86 -8.08 -18.72 5.98
N ILE A 87 -7.38 -17.71 6.50
CA ILE A 87 -7.73 -16.31 6.23
C ILE A 87 -7.40 -15.90 4.80
N LEU A 88 -6.38 -16.51 4.19
CA LEU A 88 -6.06 -16.25 2.78
C LEU A 88 -7.14 -16.82 1.85
N LYS A 89 -7.74 -17.97 2.20
CA LYS A 89 -8.89 -18.53 1.50
C LYS A 89 -10.13 -17.65 1.64
N GLU A 90 -10.36 -17.08 2.82
CA GLU A 90 -11.44 -16.09 3.04
C GLU A 90 -11.22 -14.84 2.18
N PHE A 91 -9.99 -14.36 2.09
CA PHE A 91 -9.64 -13.24 1.23
C PHE A 91 -9.82 -13.57 -0.24
N PHE A 92 -9.36 -14.75 -0.68
CA PHE A 92 -9.58 -15.23 -2.04
C PHE A 92 -11.07 -15.29 -2.39
N GLY A 93 -11.91 -15.81 -1.47
CA GLY A 93 -13.36 -15.78 -1.62
C GLY A 93 -13.91 -14.36 -1.74
N THR A 94 -13.32 -13.39 -1.06
CA THR A 94 -13.67 -11.97 -1.19
C THR A 94 -13.31 -11.44 -2.59
N LEU A 95 -12.14 -11.78 -3.11
CA LEU A 95 -11.69 -11.37 -4.45
C LEU A 95 -12.62 -11.87 -5.57
N SER A 96 -13.34 -12.98 -5.36
CA SER A 96 -14.32 -13.47 -6.34
C SER A 96 -15.44 -12.48 -6.67
N GLN A 97 -15.70 -11.51 -5.77
CA GLN A 97 -16.63 -10.40 -6.02
C GLN A 97 -16.11 -9.43 -7.10
N PHE A 98 -14.84 -9.56 -7.49
CA PHE A 98 -14.16 -8.75 -8.50
C PHE A 98 -13.68 -9.60 -9.69
N ASP A 99 -14.11 -10.86 -9.84
CA ASP A 99 -13.67 -11.75 -10.94
C ASP A 99 -14.29 -11.41 -12.31
N SER A 100 -15.36 -10.62 -12.33
CA SER A 100 -16.01 -10.18 -13.56
C SER A 100 -16.83 -8.92 -13.34
N LYS A 101 -17.20 -8.26 -14.45
CA LYS A 101 -18.14 -7.12 -14.43
C LYS A 101 -19.48 -7.51 -13.80
N GLU A 102 -19.97 -8.72 -14.05
CA GLU A 102 -21.21 -9.23 -13.47
C GLU A 102 -21.09 -9.40 -11.95
N SER A 103 -19.97 -9.95 -11.45
CA SER A 103 -19.70 -10.06 -10.01
C SER A 103 -19.64 -8.69 -9.33
N ILE A 104 -18.95 -7.72 -9.96
CA ILE A 104 -18.86 -6.34 -9.47
C ILE A 104 -20.23 -5.67 -9.48
N GLN A 105 -21.02 -5.85 -10.54
CA GLN A 105 -22.38 -5.32 -10.63
C GLN A 105 -23.28 -5.93 -9.55
N ASN A 106 -23.19 -7.24 -9.31
CA ASN A 106 -23.91 -7.89 -8.23
C ASN A 106 -23.51 -7.36 -6.84
N LEU A 107 -22.22 -7.06 -6.62
CA LEU A 107 -21.76 -6.40 -5.40
C LEU A 107 -22.34 -4.98 -5.26
N LEU A 108 -22.40 -4.21 -6.36
CA LEU A 108 -23.02 -2.88 -6.38
C LEU A 108 -24.51 -2.91 -6.06
N ASP A 109 -25.22 -3.94 -6.53
CA ASP A 109 -26.67 -4.09 -6.37
C ASP A 109 -27.05 -4.63 -4.98
N THR A 110 -26.26 -5.57 -4.44
CA THR A 110 -26.56 -6.26 -3.18
C THR A 110 -25.79 -5.73 -1.97
N GLY A 111 -24.77 -4.89 -2.19
CA GLY A 111 -23.86 -4.45 -1.14
C GLY A 111 -24.41 -3.34 -0.23
N GLY A 112 -25.59 -2.79 -0.53
CA GLY A 112 -26.28 -1.84 0.33
C GLY A 112 -25.45 -0.58 0.61
N SER A 113 -25.25 -0.27 1.90
CA SER A 113 -24.49 0.90 2.37
C SER A 113 -23.04 0.60 2.75
N ALA A 114 -22.48 -0.53 2.33
CA ALA A 114 -21.07 -0.85 2.59
C ALA A 114 -20.17 0.18 1.88
N GLN A 115 -19.09 0.61 2.53
CA GLN A 115 -18.16 1.61 1.98
C GLN A 115 -17.46 1.10 0.73
N VAL A 116 -17.19 -0.20 0.65
CA VAL A 116 -16.64 -0.84 -0.57
C VAL A 116 -17.52 -0.55 -1.80
N VAL A 117 -18.85 -0.50 -1.66
CA VAL A 117 -19.77 -0.16 -2.76
C VAL A 117 -19.59 1.29 -3.19
N SER A 118 -19.48 2.20 -2.22
CA SER A 118 -19.22 3.63 -2.48
C SER A 118 -17.86 3.82 -3.16
N LEU A 119 -16.85 3.07 -2.74
CA LEU A 119 -15.51 3.13 -3.30
C LEU A 119 -15.48 2.61 -4.75
N ILE A 120 -16.13 1.48 -5.04
CA ILE A 120 -16.27 0.94 -6.40
C ILE A 120 -16.94 1.96 -7.33
N LYS A 121 -18.00 2.64 -6.85
CA LYS A 121 -18.71 3.67 -7.63
C LYS A 121 -17.82 4.88 -7.90
N ARG A 122 -17.12 5.39 -6.88
CA ARG A 122 -16.25 6.56 -6.99
C ARG A 122 -15.08 6.30 -7.94
N LEU A 123 -14.43 5.15 -7.81
CA LEU A 123 -13.31 4.74 -8.66
C LEU A 123 -13.73 4.26 -10.05
N GLN A 124 -15.05 4.17 -10.30
CA GLN A 124 -15.61 3.71 -11.58
C GLN A 124 -15.05 2.34 -12.04
N ILE A 125 -14.80 1.43 -11.09
CA ILE A 125 -14.12 0.15 -11.34
C ILE A 125 -14.76 -0.63 -12.49
N LEU A 126 -16.09 -0.61 -12.61
CA LEU A 126 -16.80 -1.33 -13.68
C LEU A 126 -16.39 -0.87 -15.09
N ASN A 127 -16.07 0.42 -15.26
CA ASN A 127 -15.62 0.99 -16.54
C ASN A 127 -14.15 0.67 -16.82
N LEU A 128 -13.36 0.51 -15.77
CA LEU A 128 -11.92 0.25 -15.85
C LEU A 128 -11.60 -1.25 -15.90
N TYR A 129 -12.54 -2.12 -15.55
CA TYR A 129 -12.30 -3.55 -15.37
C TYR A 129 -11.53 -4.24 -16.52
N ASP A 130 -11.90 -3.97 -17.78
CA ASP A 130 -11.25 -4.61 -18.94
C ASP A 130 -9.84 -4.06 -19.24
N GLN A 131 -9.50 -2.91 -18.65
CA GLN A 131 -8.26 -2.18 -18.92
C GLN A 131 -7.17 -2.47 -17.86
N TYR A 132 -7.56 -3.01 -16.70
CA TYR A 132 -6.67 -3.20 -15.56
C TYR A 132 -6.74 -4.65 -15.08
N LYS A 133 -5.61 -5.18 -14.60
CA LYS A 133 -5.59 -6.48 -13.92
C LYS A 133 -6.03 -6.31 -12.47
N VAL A 134 -7.05 -7.05 -12.05
CA VAL A 134 -7.42 -7.12 -10.62
C VAL A 134 -6.45 -8.04 -9.88
N ARG A 135 -5.97 -7.61 -8.72
CA ARG A 135 -5.24 -8.45 -7.77
C ARG A 135 -5.59 -8.09 -6.32
N GLY A 136 -5.48 -9.08 -5.44
CA GLY A 136 -5.57 -8.89 -4.00
C GLY A 136 -4.21 -8.64 -3.38
N ILE A 137 -4.15 -7.76 -2.39
CA ILE A 137 -2.96 -7.46 -1.59
C ILE A 137 -3.32 -7.65 -0.12
N PHE A 138 -2.74 -8.67 0.49
CA PHE A 138 -2.92 -8.99 1.91
C PHE A 138 -1.73 -8.47 2.71
N ILE A 139 -1.96 -7.52 3.62
CA ILE A 139 -0.91 -6.85 4.38
C ILE A 139 -0.97 -7.26 5.85
N CYS A 140 0.17 -7.66 6.42
CA CYS A 140 0.24 -8.06 7.82
C CYS A 140 1.59 -7.73 8.46
N ASN A 141 1.59 -7.52 9.77
CA ASN A 141 2.79 -7.26 10.56
C ASN A 141 3.53 -8.52 11.04
N VAL A 142 3.10 -9.70 10.58
CA VAL A 142 3.73 -11.00 10.86
C VAL A 142 3.86 -11.81 9.56
N GLU A 143 4.62 -12.90 9.61
CA GLU A 143 4.85 -13.77 8.46
C GLU A 143 3.80 -14.86 8.28
N LEU A 144 3.85 -15.49 7.11
CA LEU A 144 3.10 -16.72 6.83
C LEU A 144 3.67 -17.91 7.61
N ASP A 145 2.81 -18.87 7.95
CA ASP A 145 3.26 -20.22 8.29
C ASP A 145 3.41 -21.10 7.04
N SER A 146 3.80 -22.36 7.23
CA SER A 146 3.97 -23.32 6.15
C SER A 146 2.69 -23.55 5.33
N ASN A 147 1.51 -23.47 5.95
CA ASN A 147 0.24 -23.65 5.26
C ASN A 147 -0.08 -22.42 4.41
N GLY A 148 0.14 -21.23 4.96
CA GLY A 148 -0.01 -19.97 4.23
C GLY A 148 0.91 -19.91 3.00
N ILE A 149 2.19 -20.27 3.16
CA ILE A 149 3.16 -20.36 2.05
C ILE A 149 2.68 -21.37 1.00
N ALA A 150 2.29 -22.58 1.40
CA ALA A 150 1.85 -23.61 0.48
C ALA A 150 0.57 -23.20 -0.28
N TYR A 151 -0.34 -22.48 0.37
CA TYR A 151 -1.55 -21.98 -0.26
C TYR A 151 -1.26 -20.90 -1.32
N LEU A 152 -0.43 -19.91 -1.00
CA LEU A 152 -0.07 -18.86 -1.97
C LEU A 152 0.77 -19.38 -3.14
N ALA A 153 1.59 -20.40 -2.92
CA ALA A 153 2.32 -21.05 -4.02
C ALA A 153 1.38 -21.72 -5.06
N ALA A 154 0.13 -22.01 -4.68
CA ALA A 154 -0.89 -22.62 -5.53
C ALA A 154 -2.03 -21.66 -5.92
N THR A 155 -1.98 -20.40 -5.46
CA THR A 155 -3.06 -19.42 -5.65
C THR A 155 -2.52 -18.20 -6.36
N ASP A 156 -2.93 -18.02 -7.61
CA ASP A 156 -2.68 -16.78 -8.33
C ASP A 156 -3.57 -15.65 -7.78
N ASN A 157 -3.15 -14.40 -7.98
CA ASN A 157 -3.90 -13.18 -7.69
C ASN A 157 -3.92 -12.68 -6.24
N ILE A 158 -3.21 -13.32 -5.29
CA ILE A 158 -2.94 -12.73 -3.97
C ILE A 158 -1.46 -12.44 -3.82
N GLU A 159 -1.13 -11.19 -3.55
CA GLU A 159 0.18 -10.76 -3.09
C GLU A 159 0.16 -10.60 -1.57
N PHE A 160 1.11 -11.25 -0.88
CA PHE A 160 1.25 -11.14 0.57
C PHE A 160 2.39 -10.21 0.95
N ILE A 161 2.10 -9.22 1.77
CA ILE A 161 3.04 -8.24 2.29
C ILE A 161 3.19 -8.46 3.80
N GLY A 162 4.21 -9.25 4.16
CA GLY A 162 4.57 -9.58 5.54
C GLY A 162 5.55 -8.60 6.19
N LYS A 163 5.91 -8.89 7.44
CA LYS A 163 6.87 -8.14 8.25
C LYS A 163 8.21 -7.91 7.52
N GLN A 164 8.78 -8.96 6.94
CA GLN A 164 10.06 -8.92 6.23
C GLN A 164 9.98 -8.03 5.00
N THR A 165 8.93 -8.16 4.19
CA THR A 165 8.72 -7.28 3.02
C THR A 165 8.60 -5.83 3.46
N LEU A 166 7.78 -5.56 4.48
CA LEU A 166 7.63 -4.22 5.03
C LEU A 166 8.99 -3.66 5.50
N GLU A 167 9.75 -4.40 6.29
CA GLU A 167 11.05 -3.94 6.83
C GLU A 167 12.11 -3.70 5.75
N THR A 168 12.22 -4.62 4.79
CA THR A 168 13.29 -4.59 3.79
C THR A 168 13.05 -3.58 2.67
N THR A 169 11.78 -3.28 2.37
CA THR A 169 11.41 -2.34 1.29
C THR A 169 11.03 -0.96 1.80
N TYR A 170 10.96 -0.76 3.12
CA TYR A 170 10.67 0.54 3.70
C TYR A 170 11.79 1.55 3.41
N ILE A 171 11.43 2.64 2.75
CA ILE A 171 12.32 3.78 2.53
C ILE A 171 11.79 4.95 3.38
N SER A 172 12.56 5.30 4.42
CA SER A 172 12.20 6.40 5.32
C SER A 172 12.21 7.75 4.59
N HIS A 173 11.18 8.55 4.88
CA HIS A 173 11.14 9.97 4.50
C HIS A 173 12.25 10.79 5.19
N SER A 174 12.70 10.34 6.37
CA SER A 174 13.83 10.95 7.06
C SER A 174 15.13 10.57 6.33
N ARG A 175 15.61 11.45 5.46
CA ARG A 175 16.98 11.35 4.96
C ARG A 175 17.91 11.62 6.12
N ASN A 176 18.55 10.58 6.64
CA ASN A 176 19.71 10.75 7.48
C ASN A 176 20.85 11.18 6.55
N VAL A 177 20.82 12.44 6.10
CA VAL A 177 21.87 13.02 5.26
C VAL A 177 23.09 13.13 6.17
N PRO A 178 24.16 12.37 5.93
CA PRO A 178 25.37 12.54 6.70
C PRO A 178 25.80 14.00 6.54
N GLN A 179 25.77 14.75 7.64
CA GLN A 179 26.28 16.12 7.62
C GLN A 179 27.76 16.03 7.21
N ASN A 180 28.11 16.74 6.13
CA ASN A 180 29.46 16.84 5.57
C ASN A 180 29.95 15.69 4.66
N LEU A 181 29.06 14.99 3.96
CA LEU A 181 29.50 14.24 2.77
C LEU A 181 29.95 15.21 1.67
N LYS A 182 31.27 15.37 1.51
CA LYS A 182 31.84 16.01 0.33
C LYS A 182 31.84 14.97 -0.79
N ALA A 183 30.97 15.17 -1.77
CA ALA A 183 31.06 14.49 -3.06
C ALA A 183 31.67 15.45 -4.08
N THR A 184 32.60 14.96 -4.90
CA THR A 184 33.16 15.71 -6.02
C THR A 184 32.70 15.06 -7.30
N PHE A 185 32.14 15.86 -8.20
CA PHE A 185 31.79 15.45 -9.54
C PHE A 185 32.66 16.24 -10.52
N ASP A 186 33.30 15.54 -11.46
CA ASP A 186 33.95 16.22 -12.58
C ASP A 186 32.87 16.58 -13.61
N ILE A 187 32.66 17.87 -13.79
CA ILE A 187 31.68 18.44 -14.75
C ILE A 187 32.37 19.02 -15.99
N SER A 188 33.68 18.79 -16.15
CA SER A 188 34.45 19.28 -17.29
C SER A 188 33.88 18.76 -18.60
N GLY A 189 33.55 19.67 -19.52
CA GLY A 189 32.99 19.32 -20.83
C GLY A 189 31.49 19.03 -20.85
N LEU A 190 30.78 19.16 -19.72
CA LEU A 190 29.33 19.06 -19.67
C LEU A 190 28.68 20.43 -19.80
N ASN A 191 27.53 20.49 -20.48
CA ASN A 191 26.67 21.66 -20.43
C ASN A 191 25.96 21.71 -19.08
N VAL A 192 26.28 22.72 -18.27
CA VAL A 192 25.73 22.91 -16.93
C VAL A 192 24.85 24.15 -16.91
N SER A 193 23.61 24.01 -16.42
CA SER A 193 22.72 25.14 -16.17
C SER A 193 22.91 25.66 -14.75
N LYS A 194 22.99 26.99 -14.60
CA LYS A 194 23.20 27.66 -13.32
C LYS A 194 21.96 28.48 -12.95
N HIS A 195 21.45 28.28 -11.74
CA HIS A 195 20.28 28.99 -11.22
C HIS A 195 20.56 29.58 -9.84
N PHE A 196 20.21 30.84 -9.64
CA PHE A 196 20.17 31.43 -8.31
C PHE A 196 18.86 31.03 -7.63
N VAL A 197 18.95 30.27 -6.55
CA VAL A 197 17.77 29.84 -5.77
C VAL A 197 17.39 30.96 -4.80
N ASP A 198 18.38 31.59 -4.17
CA ASP A 198 18.25 32.77 -3.32
C ASP A 198 19.58 33.57 -3.29
N SER A 199 19.69 34.58 -2.42
CA SER A 199 20.88 35.44 -2.30
C SER A 199 22.17 34.72 -1.88
N SER A 200 22.04 33.53 -1.29
CA SER A 200 23.14 32.72 -0.76
C SER A 200 23.27 31.35 -1.43
N THR A 201 22.27 30.91 -2.19
CA THR A 201 22.19 29.57 -2.74
C THR A 201 22.26 29.58 -4.25
N LEU A 202 23.21 28.82 -4.79
CA LEU A 202 23.40 28.62 -6.21
C LEU A 202 23.24 27.14 -6.58
N ALA A 203 22.30 26.85 -7.47
CA ALA A 203 22.05 25.52 -7.99
C ALA A 203 22.74 25.31 -9.35
N PHE A 204 23.33 24.13 -9.54
CA PHE A 204 23.88 23.67 -10.80
C PHE A 204 23.13 22.40 -11.23
N ILE A 205 22.70 22.36 -12.49
CA ILE A 205 22.05 21.18 -13.10
C ILE A 205 22.96 20.69 -14.22
N ALA A 206 23.46 19.46 -14.08
CA ALA A 206 24.38 18.84 -15.04
C ALA A 206 23.93 17.40 -15.36
N PRO A 207 23.97 16.97 -16.63
CA PRO A 207 23.73 15.58 -16.99
C PRO A 207 24.97 14.74 -16.68
N ILE A 208 24.99 14.07 -15.53
CA ILE A 208 26.10 13.21 -15.11
C ILE A 208 25.74 11.75 -15.41
N LYS A 209 26.64 11.03 -16.08
CA LYS A 209 26.49 9.59 -16.29
C LYS A 209 26.67 8.88 -14.93
N ALA A 210 25.70 8.06 -14.53
CA ALA A 210 25.88 7.16 -13.40
C ALA A 210 26.93 6.10 -13.79
N ASN A 211 27.99 5.98 -12.97
CA ASN A 211 28.97 4.90 -13.08
C ASN A 211 28.52 3.71 -12.25
#